data_AF-A0A2R6AG77-F1
#
_entry.id   AF-A0A2R6AG77-F1
#
_cell.length_a   1.000
_cell.length_b   1.000
_cell.length_c   1.000
_cell.angle_alpha   90.00
_cell.angle_beta   90.00
_cell.angle_gamma   90.00
#
_symmetry.space_group_name_H-M   'P 1'
#
loop_
_entity.id
_entity.type
_entity.pdbx_description
1 polymer ?
#
loop_
_entity_poly.entity_id
_entity_poly.type
_entity_poly.pdbx_seq_one_letter_code
_entity_poly.pdbx_strand_id
1 'polypeptide(L)'
;MSGAMLLQYVAASLVSQNKVLCHPGVVDSIPTSENIEDHVSMTPVSANKCLEVINNTEYTLAIELWCSVVALRLRQKKQEGKPSSIAKRIETIVSKIVPEFSEDRVLYDEIEELRAINKL
;
A
#
# COMPACT_ATOMS: atom_id res chain seq x y z
N MET A 1 19.41 -2.88 -15.40
CA MET A 1 18.64 -3.30 -14.21
C MET A 1 17.57 -2.25 -13.97
N SER A 2 16.34 -2.70 -13.78
CA SER A 2 15.17 -1.83 -13.59
C SER A 2 15.04 -1.40 -12.12
N GLY A 3 15.69 -2.10 -11.18
CA GLY A 3 15.66 -1.78 -9.76
C GLY A 3 14.25 -1.80 -9.21
N ALA A 4 13.93 -0.81 -8.37
CA ALA A 4 12.59 -0.66 -7.77
C ALA A 4 11.51 -0.11 -8.73
N MET A 5 11.81 0.09 -10.01
CA MET A 5 10.90 0.74 -10.97
C MET A 5 9.56 0.01 -11.09
N LEU A 6 9.55 -1.33 -11.06
CA LEU A 6 8.30 -2.10 -11.13
C LEU A 6 7.40 -1.85 -9.92
N LEU A 7 7.97 -1.70 -8.73
CA LEU A 7 7.19 -1.35 -7.53
C LEU A 7 6.49 0.00 -7.67
N GLN A 8 7.13 0.96 -8.34
CA GLN A 8 6.49 2.26 -8.63
C GLN A 8 5.28 2.11 -9.56
N TYR A 9 5.35 1.23 -10.56
CA TYR A 9 4.20 0.95 -11.44
C TYR A 9 3.04 0.32 -10.68
N VAL A 10 3.34 -0.62 -9.78
CA VAL A 10 2.33 -1.25 -8.92
C VAL A 10 1.68 -0.20 -8.01
N ALA A 11 2.47 0.59 -7.28
CA ALA A 11 1.95 1.63 -6.40
C ALA A 11 1.08 2.66 -7.16
N ALA A 12 1.54 3.10 -8.35
CA ALA A 12 0.78 4.03 -9.18
C ALA A 12 -0.56 3.42 -9.66
N SER A 13 -0.57 2.14 -10.03
CA SER A 13 -1.78 1.43 -10.42
C SER A 13 -2.78 1.34 -9.27
N LEU A 14 -2.34 0.94 -8.07
CA LEU A 14 -3.17 0.83 -6.87
C LEU A 14 -3.82 2.18 -6.50
N VAL A 15 -3.02 3.25 -6.49
CA VAL A 15 -3.53 4.61 -6.22
C VAL A 15 -4.50 5.07 -7.31
N SER A 16 -4.28 4.71 -8.58
CA SER A 16 -5.20 5.02 -9.66
C SER A 16 -6.53 4.27 -9.55
N GLN A 17 -6.52 3.00 -9.13
CA GLN A 17 -7.72 2.22 -8.87
C GLN A 17 -8.53 2.82 -7.71
N ASN A 18 -7.86 3.26 -6.65
CA ASN A 18 -8.51 3.95 -5.52
C ASN A 18 -9.29 5.19 -5.98
N LYS A 19 -8.80 5.95 -6.96
CA LYS A 19 -9.54 7.11 -7.49
C LYS A 19 -10.90 6.73 -8.08
N VAL A 20 -10.99 5.58 -8.75
CA VAL A 20 -12.25 5.06 -9.29
C VAL A 20 -13.15 4.56 -8.16
N LEU A 21 -12.59 3.86 -7.17
CA LEU A 21 -13.33 3.33 -6.02
C LEU A 21 -13.89 4.45 -5.13
N CYS A 22 -13.27 5.63 -5.09
CA CYS A 22 -13.72 6.75 -4.25
C CYS A 22 -15.03 7.43 -4.71
N HIS A 23 -15.66 6.99 -5.81
CA HIS A 23 -17.02 7.45 -6.12
C HIS A 23 -17.97 7.03 -4.99
N PRO A 24 -18.71 7.93 -4.34
CA PRO A 24 -19.57 7.57 -3.21
C PRO A 24 -20.68 6.60 -3.67
N GLY A 25 -20.91 5.51 -2.94
CA GLY A 25 -22.05 4.61 -3.25
C GLY A 25 -23.39 5.16 -2.77
N VAL A 26 -23.36 6.02 -1.75
CA VAL A 26 -24.55 6.61 -1.10
C VAL A 26 -25.27 7.67 -1.94
N VAL A 27 -24.72 8.06 -3.09
CA VAL A 27 -25.40 8.97 -4.03
C VAL A 27 -26.28 8.22 -5.03
N ASP A 28 -26.30 6.89 -4.94
CA ASP A 28 -27.16 6.01 -5.75
C ASP A 28 -28.21 5.32 -4.86
N SER A 29 -29.39 5.10 -5.44
CA SER A 29 -30.51 4.40 -4.82
C SER A 29 -31.38 3.81 -5.92
N ILE A 30 -31.60 2.49 -5.88
CA ILE A 30 -32.45 1.78 -6.82
C ILE A 30 -33.63 1.22 -6.02
N PRO A 31 -34.87 1.65 -6.32
CA PRO A 31 -36.05 1.15 -5.63
C PRO A 31 -36.18 -0.36 -5.73
N THR A 32 -36.49 -0.99 -4.61
CA THR A 32 -36.72 -2.44 -4.49
C THR A 32 -38.14 -2.71 -3.99
N SER A 33 -38.55 -3.98 -4.06
CA SER A 33 -39.81 -4.45 -3.48
C SER A 33 -41.05 -3.70 -4.00
N GLU A 34 -41.18 -3.56 -5.33
CA GLU A 34 -42.28 -2.80 -5.98
C GLU A 34 -42.46 -1.37 -5.43
N ASN A 35 -41.34 -0.68 -5.16
CA ASN A 35 -41.30 0.68 -4.63
C ASN A 35 -41.75 0.80 -3.16
N ILE A 36 -41.79 -0.31 -2.40
CA ILE A 36 -41.92 -0.29 -0.93
C ILE A 36 -40.62 0.20 -0.29
N GLU A 37 -39.48 -0.21 -0.85
CA GLU A 37 -38.14 0.27 -0.48
C GLU A 37 -37.67 1.24 -1.57
N ASP A 38 -38.28 2.41 -1.62
CA ASP A 38 -38.02 3.46 -2.62
C ASP A 38 -36.69 4.21 -2.40
N HIS A 39 -36.09 4.07 -1.20
CA HIS A 39 -34.77 4.58 -0.87
C HIS A 39 -33.86 3.49 -0.28
N VAL A 40 -32.75 3.20 -0.97
CA VAL A 40 -31.77 2.19 -0.58
C VAL A 40 -30.39 2.83 -0.49
N SER A 41 -29.71 2.65 0.65
CA SER A 41 -28.44 3.35 0.95
C SER A 41 -27.20 2.82 0.24
N MET A 42 -27.30 1.65 -0.41
CA MET A 42 -26.17 0.95 -1.04
C MET A 42 -24.98 0.71 -0.09
N THR A 43 -25.24 0.57 1.21
CA THR A 43 -24.20 0.45 2.25
C THR A 43 -23.25 -0.74 2.03
N PRO A 44 -23.72 -1.96 1.71
CA PRO A 44 -22.82 -3.10 1.52
C PRO A 44 -21.80 -2.88 0.39
N VAL A 45 -22.23 -2.27 -0.72
CA VAL A 45 -21.34 -1.92 -1.84
C VAL A 45 -20.30 -0.89 -1.39
N SER A 46 -20.73 0.14 -0.66
CA SER A 46 -19.83 1.17 -0.14
C SER A 46 -18.79 0.59 0.85
N ALA A 47 -19.21 -0.35 1.71
CA ALA A 47 -18.31 -1.05 2.63
C ALA A 47 -17.25 -1.88 1.91
N ASN A 48 -17.65 -2.64 0.88
CA ASN A 48 -16.71 -3.43 0.07
C ASN A 48 -15.69 -2.54 -0.67
N LYS A 49 -16.14 -1.41 -1.24
CA LYS A 49 -15.25 -0.43 -1.88
C LYS A 49 -14.24 0.15 -0.88
N CYS A 50 -14.69 0.46 0.33
CA CYS A 50 -13.81 0.95 1.40
C CYS A 50 -12.74 -0.09 1.76
N LEU A 51 -13.13 -1.36 1.92
CA LEU A 51 -12.19 -2.45 2.22
C LEU A 51 -11.12 -2.60 1.13
N GLU A 52 -11.51 -2.49 -0.14
CA GLU A 52 -10.56 -2.54 -1.26
C GLU A 52 -9.59 -1.36 -1.26
N VAL A 53 -10.08 -0.14 -0.98
CA VAL A 53 -9.22 1.05 -0.83
C VAL A 53 -8.21 0.86 0.30
N ILE A 54 -8.62 0.28 1.43
CA ILE A 54 -7.73 -0.05 2.55
C ILE A 54 -6.66 -1.03 2.08
N ASN A 55 -7.03 -2.14 1.45
CA ASN A 55 -6.09 -3.14 0.94
C ASN A 55 -5.04 -2.51 0.00
N ASN A 56 -5.48 -1.70 -0.97
CA ASN A 56 -4.59 -1.00 -1.90
C ASN A 56 -3.65 -0.02 -1.19
N THR A 57 -4.14 0.64 -0.15
CA THR A 57 -3.35 1.58 0.66
C THR A 57 -2.29 0.85 1.47
N GLU A 58 -2.62 -0.29 2.09
CA GLU A 58 -1.65 -1.12 2.81
C GLU A 58 -0.50 -1.57 1.89
N TYR A 59 -0.81 -2.01 0.67
CA TYR A 59 0.23 -2.34 -0.33
C TYR A 59 1.09 -1.13 -0.71
N THR A 60 0.47 0.03 -0.91
CA THR A 60 1.19 1.26 -1.27
C THR A 60 2.17 1.65 -0.17
N LEU A 61 1.76 1.55 1.10
CA LEU A 61 2.61 1.82 2.26
C LEU A 61 3.73 0.79 2.42
N ALA A 62 3.46 -0.49 2.17
CA ALA A 62 4.48 -1.54 2.19
C ALA A 62 5.58 -1.27 1.14
N ILE A 63 5.18 -0.87 -0.07
CA ILE A 63 6.10 -0.47 -1.15
C ILE A 63 6.92 0.76 -0.74
N GLU A 64 6.28 1.79 -0.16
CA GLU A 64 6.97 2.99 0.31
C GLU A 64 8.01 2.66 1.39
N LEU A 65 7.65 1.81 2.34
CA LEU A 65 8.54 1.38 3.42
C LEU A 65 9.74 0.61 2.86
N TRP A 66 9.51 -0.32 1.93
CA TRP A 66 10.58 -1.05 1.25
C TRP A 66 11.56 -0.10 0.57
N CYS A 67 11.05 0.82 -0.25
CA CYS A 67 11.85 1.82 -0.96
C CYS A 67 12.63 2.72 0.01
N SER A 68 12.01 3.12 1.12
CA SER A 68 12.63 3.97 2.14
C SER A 68 13.79 3.29 2.84
N VAL A 69 13.67 1.99 3.14
CA VAL A 69 14.74 1.19 3.75
C VAL A 69 15.93 1.06 2.81
N VAL A 70 15.68 0.72 1.53
CA VAL A 70 16.73 0.62 0.52
C VAL A 70 17.42 1.97 0.32
N ALA A 71 16.65 3.05 0.19
CA ALA A 71 17.19 4.41 0.05
C ALA A 71 18.03 4.84 1.26
N LEU A 72 17.58 4.51 2.48
CA LEU A 72 18.32 4.78 3.70
C LEU A 72 19.69 4.10 3.70
N ARG A 73 19.76 2.80 3.36
CA ARG A 73 21.01 2.05 3.28
C ARG A 73 21.95 2.61 2.20
N LEU A 74 21.41 2.99 1.05
CA LEU A 74 22.20 3.63 -0.02
C LEU A 74 22.81 4.96 0.43
N ARG A 75 22.04 5.81 1.13
CA ARG A 75 22.55 7.07 1.68
C ARG A 75 23.60 6.85 2.76
N GLN A 76 23.42 5.86 3.64
CA GLN A 76 24.41 5.49 4.64
C GLN A 76 25.73 5.04 4.00
N LYS A 77 25.69 4.21 2.95
CA LYS A 77 26.89 3.79 2.19
C LYS A 77 27.63 4.97 1.57
N LYS A 78 26.89 5.98 1.10
CA LYS A 78 27.45 7.24 0.57
C LYS A 78 27.84 8.26 1.64
N GLN A 79 27.63 7.95 2.92
CA GLN A 79 27.86 8.85 4.06
C GLN A 79 27.05 10.18 3.95
N GLU A 80 25.87 10.12 3.32
CA GLU A 80 25.02 11.28 3.02
C GLU A 80 23.93 11.50 4.08
N GLY A 81 24.23 12.39 5.03
CA GLY A 81 23.32 12.76 6.10
C GLY A 81 23.24 11.72 7.22
N LYS A 82 22.58 12.11 8.32
CA LYS A 82 22.45 11.26 9.52
C LYS A 82 20.98 10.88 9.70
N PRO A 83 20.62 9.58 9.64
CA PRO A 83 19.24 9.18 9.89
C PRO A 83 18.88 9.36 11.35
N SER A 84 17.61 9.71 11.59
CA SER A 84 17.05 9.80 12.93
C SER A 84 17.12 8.44 13.64
N SER A 85 17.07 8.48 14.98
CA SER A 85 16.99 7.26 15.79
C SER A 85 15.77 6.40 15.44
N ILE A 86 14.65 7.03 15.10
CA ILE A 86 13.42 6.35 14.67
C ILE A 86 13.64 5.63 13.33
N ALA A 87 14.23 6.30 12.33
CA ALA A 87 14.47 5.68 11.03
C ALA A 87 15.41 4.46 11.14
N LYS A 88 16.46 4.55 11.98
CA LYS A 88 17.32 3.40 12.28
C LYS A 88 16.56 2.27 12.95
N ARG A 89 15.69 2.59 13.91
CA ARG A 89 14.88 1.58 14.63
C ARG A 89 13.92 0.86 13.68
N ILE A 90 13.25 1.60 12.78
CA ILE A 90 12.38 1.01 11.76
C ILE A 90 13.20 0.10 10.83
N GLU A 91 14.35 0.55 10.35
CA GLU A 91 15.23 -0.25 9.49
C GLU A 91 15.65 -1.56 10.19
N THR A 92 16.01 -1.49 11.48
CA THR A 92 16.34 -2.68 12.27
C THR A 92 15.16 -3.65 12.37
N ILE A 93 13.93 -3.15 12.62
CA ILE A 93 12.72 -3.98 12.73
C ILE A 93 12.46 -4.75 11.43
N VAL A 94 12.58 -4.07 10.29
CA VAL A 94 12.24 -4.66 8.97
C VAL A 94 13.44 -5.29 8.26
N SER A 95 14.63 -5.27 8.87
CA SER A 95 15.88 -5.71 8.25
C SER A 95 15.87 -7.16 7.75
N LYS A 96 15.10 -8.03 8.41
CA LYS A 96 14.93 -9.44 8.01
C LYS A 96 13.97 -9.62 6.83
N ILE A 97 13.00 -8.72 6.69
CA ILE A 97 11.99 -8.75 5.62
C ILE A 97 12.57 -8.12 4.35
N VAL A 98 13.34 -7.04 4.50
CA VAL A 98 13.99 -6.32 3.41
C VAL A 98 15.49 -6.62 3.45
N PRO A 99 15.97 -7.68 2.76
CA PRO A 99 17.40 -7.95 2.66
C PRO A 99 18.09 -6.88 1.80
N GLU A 100 19.42 -6.94 1.72
CA GLU A 100 20.18 -6.05 0.86
C GLU A 100 19.74 -6.19 -0.60
N PHE A 101 19.59 -5.06 -1.30
CA PHE A 101 19.14 -5.02 -2.69
C PHE A 101 20.31 -4.62 -3.59
N SER A 102 20.95 -5.62 -4.19
CA SER A 102 22.08 -5.45 -5.12
C SER A 102 21.74 -5.83 -6.56
N GLU A 103 20.74 -6.68 -6.76
CA GLU A 103 20.30 -7.18 -8.07
C GLU A 103 18.77 -7.32 -8.12
N ASP A 104 18.22 -7.27 -9.34
CA ASP A 104 16.78 -7.39 -9.57
C ASP A 104 16.30 -8.80 -9.17
N ARG A 105 15.25 -8.87 -8.34
CA ARG A 105 14.62 -10.12 -7.88
C ARG A 105 13.11 -9.95 -7.76
N VAL A 106 12.40 -11.05 -7.52
CA VAL A 106 10.96 -11.01 -7.17
C VAL A 106 10.82 -10.42 -5.77
N LEU A 107 10.00 -9.37 -5.65
CA LEU A 107 9.79 -8.64 -4.39
C LEU A 107 8.43 -8.93 -3.74
N TYR A 108 7.63 -9.82 -4.33
CA TYR A 108 6.27 -10.11 -3.90
C TYR A 108 6.20 -10.51 -2.42
N ASP A 109 6.99 -11.51 -2.01
CA ASP A 109 6.97 -12.02 -0.63
C ASP A 109 7.38 -10.95 0.39
N GLU A 110 8.37 -10.12 0.06
CA GLU A 110 8.83 -9.02 0.92
C GLU A 110 7.72 -7.97 1.11
N ILE A 111 6.99 -7.64 0.05
CA ILE A 111 5.87 -6.69 0.11
C ILE A 111 4.70 -7.27 0.90
N GLU A 112 4.38 -8.55 0.74
CA GLU A 112 3.34 -9.23 1.54
C GLU A 112 3.70 -9.25 3.04
N GLU A 113 4.94 -9.61 3.38
CA GLU A 113 5.40 -9.60 4.77
C GLU A 113 5.40 -8.19 5.37
N LEU A 114 5.86 -7.17 4.62
CA LEU A 114 5.80 -5.77 5.07
C LEU A 114 4.36 -5.30 5.27
N ARG A 115 3.45 -5.69 4.38
CA ARG A 115 2.02 -5.36 4.49
C ARG A 115 1.42 -5.98 5.77
N ALA A 116 1.83 -7.18 6.13
CA ALA A 116 1.33 -7.90 7.30
C ALA A 116 1.94 -7.44 8.64
N ILE A 117 2.95 -6.57 8.64
CA ILE A 117 3.76 -6.26 9.84
C ILE A 117 2.96 -5.64 11.00
N ASN A 118 1.85 -4.94 10.71
CA ASN A 118 0.97 -4.32 11.71
C ASN A 118 -0.11 -5.27 12.26
N LYS A 119 -0.15 -6.53 11.79
CA LYS A 119 -1.11 -7.55 12.23
C LYS A 119 -0.56 -8.47 13.34
N LEU A 120 0.60 -8.13 13.90
CA LEU A 120 1.20 -8.73 15.10
C LEU A 120 0.89 -7.87 16.33
#